data_AF-D5C3X7-F1
#
_entry.id   AF-D5C3X7-F1
#
_cell.length_a   1.000
_cell.length_b   1.000
_cell.length_c   1.000
_cell.angle_alpha   90.00
_cell.angle_beta   90.00
_cell.angle_gamma   90.00
#
_symmetry.space_group_name_H-M   'P 1'
#
loop_
_entity.id
_entity.type
_entity.pdbx_description
1 polymer ?
#
loop_
_entity_poly.entity_id
_entity_poly.type
_entity_poly.pdbx_seq_one_letter_code
_entity_poly.pdbx_strand_id
1 'polypeptide(L)'
;MTSFAVKHIEEKHGALSSVLKNAKKQPYSLTSKEYEAHEAAKGRFVYVIEVLRVKGDTIYLLGYKYKARTVLAAPGVALWRGKFKYKNSVEYGIPSEGLYFDKPVLITDTGFIDWFKGETFGMAAIPVAHVKTLETLFKDPSNYAKKFKI
;
A
#
# COMPACT_ATOMS: atom_id res chain seq x y z
N MET A 1 8.52 -15.13 2.84
CA MET A 1 8.81 -13.89 3.60
C MET A 1 7.50 -13.13 3.81
N THR A 2 7.29 -12.59 5.00
CA THR A 2 6.07 -11.82 5.34
C THR A 2 6.00 -10.53 4.52
N SER A 3 4.83 -10.23 3.97
CA SER A 3 4.52 -8.97 3.30
C SER A 3 3.35 -8.30 3.98
N PHE A 4 3.12 -7.02 3.72
CA PHE A 4 2.10 -6.23 4.40
C PHE A 4 1.17 -5.55 3.42
N ALA A 5 -0.11 -5.45 3.75
CA ALA A 5 -1.11 -4.68 3.00
C ALA A 5 -1.52 -3.46 3.82
N VAL A 6 -1.77 -2.34 3.15
CA VAL A 6 -2.26 -1.11 3.76
C VAL A 6 -3.56 -0.70 3.11
N LYS A 7 -4.58 -0.46 3.94
CA LYS A 7 -5.85 0.14 3.51
C LYS A 7 -5.68 1.65 3.31
N HIS A 8 -5.59 2.08 2.06
CA HIS A 8 -5.68 3.49 1.66
C HIS A 8 -7.14 3.85 1.43
N ILE A 9 -7.82 4.40 2.44
CA ILE A 9 -9.23 4.76 2.33
C ILE A 9 -9.36 6.11 1.63
N GLU A 10 -10.02 6.16 0.47
CA GLU A 10 -10.17 7.39 -0.31
C GLU A 10 -10.75 8.53 0.54
N GLU A 11 -11.84 8.29 1.27
CA GLU A 11 -12.51 9.29 2.13
C GLU A 11 -11.57 9.91 3.18
N LYS A 12 -10.50 9.21 3.57
CA LYS A 12 -9.54 9.68 4.59
C LYS A 12 -8.25 10.25 3.99
N HIS A 13 -7.84 9.76 2.83
CA HIS A 13 -6.52 10.06 2.23
C HIS A 13 -6.59 10.75 0.87
N GLY A 14 -7.80 10.99 0.34
CA GLY A 14 -8.02 11.30 -1.06
C GLY A 14 -7.77 10.10 -1.97
N ALA A 15 -8.05 10.25 -3.26
CA ALA A 15 -7.81 9.20 -4.24
C ALA A 15 -6.33 8.81 -4.29
N LEU A 16 -6.04 7.51 -4.36
CA LEU A 16 -4.68 6.98 -4.44
C LEU A 16 -3.93 7.56 -5.66
N SER A 17 -4.65 7.84 -6.74
CA SER A 17 -4.15 8.52 -7.93
C SER A 17 -3.53 9.90 -7.64
N SER A 18 -4.07 10.65 -6.68
CA SER A 18 -3.51 11.95 -6.27
C SER A 18 -2.19 11.81 -5.50
N VAL A 19 -2.08 10.75 -4.70
CA VAL A 19 -0.87 10.42 -3.91
C VAL A 19 0.22 9.79 -4.79
N LEU A 20 -0.18 9.12 -5.87
CA LEU A 20 0.72 8.40 -6.76
C LEU A 20 1.83 9.28 -7.34
N LYS A 21 1.56 10.57 -7.60
CA LYS A 21 2.58 11.53 -8.06
C LYS A 21 3.77 11.61 -7.10
N ASN A 22 3.50 11.62 -5.79
CA ASN A 22 4.53 11.63 -4.76
C ASN A 22 5.11 10.23 -4.55
N ALA A 23 4.26 9.19 -4.55
CA ALA A 23 4.71 7.80 -4.39
C ALA A 23 5.66 7.36 -5.51
N LYS A 24 5.53 7.89 -6.74
CA LYS A 24 6.47 7.61 -7.83
C LYS A 24 7.89 8.09 -7.57
N LYS A 25 8.06 9.17 -6.78
CA LYS A 25 9.36 9.71 -6.37
C LYS A 25 9.89 9.00 -5.14
N GLN A 26 9.00 8.70 -4.20
CA GLN A 26 9.33 8.03 -2.96
C GLN A 26 8.09 7.26 -2.44
N PRO A 27 7.98 5.95 -2.72
CA PRO A 27 6.85 5.14 -2.28
C PRO A 27 6.72 5.16 -0.76
N TYR A 28 5.50 5.28 -0.28
CA TYR A 28 5.26 5.30 1.15
C TYR A 28 3.88 4.75 1.51
N SER A 29 3.66 4.49 2.79
CA SER A 29 2.35 4.17 3.32
C SER A 29 2.24 4.71 4.74
N LEU A 30 1.00 4.90 5.18
CA LEU A 30 0.69 5.45 6.50
C LEU A 30 -0.03 4.40 7.33
N THR A 31 0.34 4.27 8.59
CA THR A 31 -0.29 3.34 9.53
C THR A 31 -0.20 3.87 10.96
N SER A 32 -1.10 3.40 11.82
CA SER A 32 -1.01 3.59 13.28
C SER A 32 -0.58 2.32 14.02
N LYS A 33 -0.35 1.23 13.28
CA LYS A 33 0.12 -0.02 13.86
C LYS A 33 1.64 -0.07 13.88
N GLU A 34 2.18 0.10 15.08
CA GLU A 34 3.60 0.19 15.34
C GLU A 34 4.36 -1.07 14.93
N TYR A 35 3.92 -2.23 15.43
CA TYR A 35 4.58 -3.50 15.15
C TYR A 35 4.71 -3.76 13.64
N GLU A 36 3.61 -3.67 12.90
CA GLU A 36 3.61 -3.86 11.45
C GLU A 36 4.46 -2.82 10.73
N ALA A 37 4.46 -1.56 11.19
CA ALA A 37 5.29 -0.52 10.59
C ALA A 37 6.79 -0.86 10.73
N HIS A 38 7.22 -1.29 11.91
CA HIS A 38 8.62 -1.66 12.16
C HIS A 38 9.00 -2.95 11.44
N GLU A 39 8.13 -3.98 11.42
CA GLU A 39 8.39 -5.21 10.67
C GLU A 39 8.46 -4.98 9.17
N ALA A 40 7.60 -4.12 8.62
CA ALA A 40 7.63 -3.76 7.22
C ALA A 40 8.96 -3.11 6.83
N ALA A 41 9.48 -2.21 7.67
CA ALA A 41 10.74 -1.50 7.44
C ALA A 41 11.98 -2.40 7.43
N LYS A 42 11.88 -3.69 7.82
CA LYS A 42 12.98 -4.67 7.70
C LYS A 42 13.19 -5.19 6.27
N GLY A 43 12.91 -4.37 5.25
CA GLY A 43 13.05 -4.75 3.85
C GLY A 43 11.91 -5.63 3.32
N ARG A 44 10.68 -5.47 3.86
CA ARG A 44 9.51 -6.27 3.42
C ARG A 44 8.67 -5.51 2.40
N PHE A 45 7.95 -6.25 1.56
CA PHE A 45 7.02 -5.64 0.62
C PHE A 45 5.78 -5.13 1.34
N VAL A 46 5.40 -3.90 1.02
CA VAL A 46 4.16 -3.26 1.41
C VAL A 46 3.32 -3.03 0.15
N TYR A 47 2.08 -3.51 0.17
CA TYR A 47 1.08 -3.35 -0.88
C TYR A 47 0.08 -2.27 -0.45
N VAL A 48 -0.06 -1.22 -1.25
CA VAL A 48 -0.99 -0.13 -1.00
C VAL A 48 -2.25 -0.35 -1.81
N ILE A 49 -3.36 -0.56 -1.11
CA ILE A 49 -4.64 -0.93 -1.68
C ILE A 49 -5.63 0.17 -1.37
N GLU A 50 -6.14 0.81 -2.41
CA GLU A 50 -7.22 1.77 -2.31
C GLU A 50 -8.52 1.07 -1.94
N VAL A 51 -9.22 1.63 -0.96
CA VAL A 51 -10.54 1.21 -0.53
C VAL A 51 -11.50 2.33 -0.91
N LEU A 52 -12.33 2.06 -1.90
CA LEU A 52 -13.30 2.98 -2.47
C LEU A 52 -14.72 2.54 -2.08
N ARG A 53 -15.57 3.48 -1.70
CA ARG A 53 -17.01 3.22 -1.48
C ARG A 53 -17.82 3.80 -2.63
N VAL A 54 -18.55 2.95 -3.34
CA VAL A 54 -19.41 3.36 -4.46
C VAL A 54 -20.82 2.84 -4.23
N LYS A 55 -21.79 3.76 -4.05
CA LYS A 55 -23.22 3.42 -3.92
C LYS A 55 -23.54 2.32 -2.88
N GLY A 56 -22.76 2.24 -1.81
CA GLY A 56 -22.92 1.24 -0.73
C GLY A 56 -21.96 0.04 -0.86
N ASP A 57 -21.38 -0.19 -2.03
CA ASP A 57 -20.39 -1.25 -2.23
C ASP A 57 -18.98 -0.77 -1.89
N THR A 58 -18.15 -1.69 -1.40
CA THR A 58 -16.72 -1.44 -1.16
C THR A 58 -15.89 -2.12 -2.23
N ILE A 59 -15.09 -1.34 -2.95
CA ILE A 59 -14.21 -1.76 -4.02
C ILE A 59 -12.76 -1.67 -3.54
N TYR A 60 -11.96 -2.67 -3.91
CA TYR A 60 -10.53 -2.75 -3.56
C TYR A 60 -9.69 -2.65 -4.82
N LEU A 61 -8.83 -1.64 -4.88
CA LEU A 61 -7.96 -1.39 -6.04
C LEU A 61 -6.50 -1.45 -5.60
N LEU A 62 -5.71 -2.32 -6.20
CA LEU A 62 -4.27 -2.40 -5.98
C LEU A 62 -3.58 -1.24 -6.71
N GLY A 63 -2.89 -0.36 -5.98
CA GLY A 63 -2.18 0.76 -6.59
C GLY A 63 -0.70 0.47 -6.83
N TYR A 64 0.03 0.09 -5.79
CA TYR A 64 1.46 -0.17 -5.88
C TYR A 64 1.97 -1.05 -4.76
N LYS A 65 3.17 -1.62 -4.96
CA LYS A 65 3.95 -2.28 -3.93
C LYS A 65 5.36 -1.72 -3.89
N TYR A 66 5.96 -1.66 -2.71
CA TYR A 66 7.35 -1.25 -2.54
C TYR A 66 7.99 -1.99 -1.37
N LYS A 67 9.30 -2.16 -1.43
CA LYS A 67 10.07 -2.72 -0.32
C LYS A 67 10.39 -1.62 0.69
N ALA A 68 9.74 -1.66 1.85
CA ALA A 68 9.94 -0.67 2.90
C ALA A 68 11.28 -0.90 3.60
N ARG A 69 12.01 0.19 3.83
CA ARG A 69 13.32 0.19 4.53
C ARG A 69 13.40 1.22 5.65
N THR A 70 12.47 2.17 5.67
CA THR A 70 12.44 3.24 6.66
C THR A 70 11.06 3.29 7.32
N VAL A 71 11.06 3.67 8.59
CA VAL A 71 9.87 4.04 9.35
C VAL A 71 10.16 5.37 10.05
N LEU A 72 9.27 6.34 9.87
CA LEU A 72 9.33 7.62 10.55
C LEU A 72 8.15 7.71 11.51
N ALA A 73 8.45 7.91 12.79
CA ALA A 73 7.46 8.27 13.80
C ALA A 73 7.20 9.78 13.75
N ALA A 74 5.92 10.18 13.84
CA ALA A 74 5.50 11.58 13.87
C ALA A 74 6.16 12.53 12.82
N PRO A 75 6.17 12.18 11.51
CA PRO A 75 6.87 12.99 10.51
C PRO A 75 6.16 14.33 10.23
N GLY A 76 6.57 15.40 10.91
CA GLY A 76 6.49 16.79 10.44
C GLY A 76 5.10 17.41 10.19
N VAL A 77 4.47 17.92 11.25
CA VAL A 77 3.73 19.20 11.46
C VAL A 77 2.64 19.75 10.48
N ALA A 78 2.50 19.40 9.19
CA ALA A 78 1.58 20.19 8.32
C ALA A 78 0.34 19.49 7.71
N LEU A 79 0.25 18.15 7.70
CA LEU A 79 -0.85 17.43 7.02
C LEU A 79 -1.68 16.50 7.93
N TRP A 80 -1.37 16.43 9.22
CA TRP A 80 -1.79 15.31 10.05
C TRP A 80 -3.03 15.65 10.88
N ARG A 81 -4.22 15.39 10.34
CA ARG A 81 -5.48 15.34 11.12
C ARG A 81 -5.50 14.10 12.06
N GLY A 82 -4.49 13.92 12.92
CA GLY A 82 -4.48 13.03 14.09
C GLY A 82 -4.66 11.51 13.87
N LYS A 83 -4.69 10.98 12.64
CA LYS A 83 -5.15 9.60 12.37
C LYS A 83 -4.05 8.54 12.20
N PHE A 84 -2.81 8.92 11.87
CA PHE A 84 -1.72 7.98 11.56
C PHE A 84 -0.42 8.35 12.30
N LYS A 85 0.23 7.37 12.94
CA LYS A 85 1.43 7.57 13.78
C LYS A 85 2.75 7.35 13.03
N TYR A 86 2.75 6.48 12.04
CA TYR A 86 3.96 6.02 11.34
C TYR A 86 3.83 6.20 9.82
N LYS A 87 4.94 6.58 9.20
CA LYS A 87 5.13 6.54 7.74
C LYS A 87 6.20 5.51 7.40
N ASN A 88 5.83 4.47 6.67
CA ASN A 88 6.80 3.57 6.06
C ASN A 88 7.19 4.09 4.70
N SER A 89 8.47 4.01 4.35
CA SER A 89 8.94 4.42 3.04
C SER A 89 10.16 3.62 2.61
N VAL A 90 10.65 3.94 1.43
CA VAL A 90 11.96 3.51 0.96
C VAL A 90 13.04 4.39 1.59
N GLU A 91 14.28 3.92 1.54
CA GLU A 91 15.43 4.73 1.91
C GLU A 91 15.67 5.82 0.86
N TYR A 92 16.01 7.03 1.30
CA TYR A 92 16.19 8.16 0.39
C TYR A 92 17.43 7.96 -0.48
N GLY A 93 17.32 8.21 -1.79
CA GLY A 93 18.43 8.06 -2.74
C GLY A 93 18.75 6.61 -3.14
N ILE A 94 17.98 5.63 -2.66
CA ILE A 94 18.14 4.22 -3.07
C ILE A 94 16.99 3.83 -4.02
N PRO A 95 17.30 3.20 -5.17
CA PRO A 95 16.29 2.65 -6.06
C PRO A 95 15.29 1.76 -5.34
N SER A 96 14.00 2.07 -5.46
CA SER A 96 12.96 1.24 -4.85
C SER A 96 12.77 -0.05 -5.63
N GLU A 97 12.93 -1.18 -4.93
CA GLU A 97 12.36 -2.45 -5.35
C GLU A 97 10.82 -2.36 -5.22
N GLY A 98 10.13 -2.09 -6.32
CA GLY A 98 8.67 -1.95 -6.30
C GLY A 98 8.06 -1.77 -7.68
N LEU A 99 6.73 -1.91 -7.72
CA LEU A 99 5.92 -1.75 -8.92
C LEU A 99 4.70 -0.88 -8.60
N TYR A 100 4.23 -0.13 -9.59
CA TYR A 100 3.00 0.66 -9.48
C TYR A 100 2.17 0.57 -10.75
N PHE A 101 0.88 0.90 -10.60
CA PHE A 101 -0.02 1.14 -11.71
C PHE A 101 -0.34 2.64 -11.80
N ASP A 102 -0.38 3.20 -13.01
CA ASP A 102 -0.82 4.59 -13.22
C ASP A 102 -2.29 4.79 -12.81
N LYS A 103 -3.08 3.74 -12.98
CA LYS A 103 -4.46 3.61 -12.51
C LYS A 103 -4.54 2.36 -11.64
N PRO A 104 -4.98 2.45 -10.38
CA PRO A 104 -5.14 1.28 -9.52
C PRO A 104 -6.01 0.20 -10.18
N VAL A 105 -5.61 -1.06 -10.01
CA VAL A 105 -6.22 -2.23 -10.68
C VAL A 105 -7.20 -2.92 -9.73
N LEU A 106 -8.38 -3.29 -10.24
CA LEU A 106 -9.40 -3.98 -9.46
C LEU A 106 -8.92 -5.34 -8.95
N ILE A 107 -9.08 -5.57 -7.65
CA ILE A 107 -8.90 -6.89 -7.04
C ILE A 107 -10.24 -7.61 -7.08
N THR A 108 -10.30 -8.73 -7.80
CA THR A 108 -11.51 -9.56 -7.96
C THR A 108 -11.48 -10.87 -7.19
N ASP A 109 -10.33 -11.26 -6.65
CA ASP A 109 -10.16 -12.49 -5.87
C ASP A 109 -10.96 -12.40 -4.56
N THR A 110 -12.03 -13.19 -4.47
CA THR A 110 -12.97 -13.14 -3.35
C THR A 110 -12.31 -13.57 -2.04
N GLY A 111 -11.42 -14.56 -2.07
CA GLY A 111 -10.66 -14.99 -0.90
C GLY A 111 -9.79 -13.88 -0.31
N PHE A 112 -9.06 -13.15 -1.15
CA PHE A 112 -8.31 -11.96 -0.73
C PHE A 112 -9.25 -10.88 -0.17
N ILE A 113 -10.35 -10.59 -0.88
CA ILE A 113 -11.28 -9.53 -0.49
C ILE A 113 -11.90 -9.81 0.87
N ASP A 114 -12.34 -11.05 1.13
CA ASP A 114 -12.98 -11.41 2.39
C ASP A 114 -12.00 -11.37 3.57
N TRP A 115 -10.76 -11.84 3.37
CA TRP A 115 -9.70 -11.65 4.35
C TRP A 115 -9.44 -10.16 4.60
N PHE A 116 -9.21 -9.39 3.54
CA PHE A 116 -8.84 -7.99 3.66
C PHE A 116 -9.96 -7.13 4.24
N LYS A 117 -11.23 -7.48 4.01
CA LYS A 117 -12.40 -6.86 4.69
C LYS A 117 -12.30 -6.98 6.20
N GLY A 118 -12.00 -8.18 6.71
CA GLY A 118 -11.92 -8.48 8.14
C GLY A 118 -10.76 -7.78 8.87
N GLU A 119 -9.71 -7.41 8.14
CA GLU A 119 -8.55 -6.73 8.74
C GLU A 119 -8.88 -5.34 9.28
N THR A 120 -8.35 -5.02 10.46
CA THR A 120 -8.49 -3.68 11.04
C THR A 120 -7.79 -2.61 10.19
N PHE A 121 -8.28 -1.37 10.25
CA PHE A 121 -7.70 -0.26 9.49
C PHE A 121 -6.20 -0.07 9.78
N GLY A 122 -5.44 0.25 8.74
CA GLY A 122 -3.99 0.43 8.81
C GLY A 122 -3.24 -0.63 8.00
N MET A 123 -2.13 -1.10 8.56
CA MET A 123 -1.28 -2.14 7.97
C MET A 123 -1.63 -3.53 8.52
N ALA A 124 -1.57 -4.57 7.70
CA ALA A 124 -1.79 -5.96 8.11
C ALA A 124 -0.80 -6.89 7.43
N ALA A 125 -0.31 -7.90 8.15
CA ALA A 125 0.53 -8.95 7.56
C ALA A 125 -0.32 -9.82 6.62
N ILE A 126 0.15 -10.01 5.39
CA ILE A 126 -0.57 -10.75 4.35
C ILE A 126 -0.22 -12.23 4.43
N PRO A 127 -1.21 -13.14 4.52
CA PRO A 127 -1.00 -14.57 4.32
C PRO A 127 -0.33 -14.87 2.97
N VAL A 128 0.58 -15.85 2.92
CA VAL A 128 1.39 -16.12 1.72
C VAL A 128 0.54 -16.42 0.47
N ALA A 129 -0.61 -17.07 0.64
CA ALA A 129 -1.54 -17.34 -0.46
C ALA A 129 -2.05 -16.04 -1.11
N HIS A 130 -2.43 -15.06 -0.30
CA HIS A 130 -2.92 -13.75 -0.74
C HIS A 130 -1.84 -12.88 -1.38
N VAL A 131 -0.57 -13.04 -0.98
CA VAL A 131 0.55 -12.38 -1.66
C VAL A 131 0.63 -12.83 -3.14
N LYS A 132 0.45 -14.12 -3.41
CA LYS A 132 0.48 -14.65 -4.79
C LYS A 132 -0.61 -14.02 -5.65
N THR A 133 -1.81 -13.85 -5.11
CA THR A 133 -2.92 -13.17 -5.79
C THR A 133 -2.53 -11.76 -6.25
N LEU A 134 -1.96 -10.95 -5.34
CA LEU A 134 -1.53 -9.58 -5.67
C LEU A 134 -0.37 -9.56 -6.67
N GLU A 135 0.56 -10.51 -6.56
CA GLU A 135 1.68 -10.64 -7.50
C GLU A 135 1.22 -11.00 -8.91
N THR A 136 0.16 -11.80 -9.07
CA THR A 136 -0.42 -12.10 -10.37
C THR A 136 -0.90 -10.83 -11.08
N LEU A 137 -1.53 -9.89 -10.35
CA LEU A 137 -1.96 -8.62 -10.94
C LEU A 137 -0.78 -7.79 -11.48
N PHE A 138 0.37 -7.79 -10.80
CA PHE A 138 1.58 -7.11 -11.27
C PHE A 138 2.28 -7.82 -12.44
N LYS A 139 2.13 -9.14 -12.54
CA LYS A 139 2.73 -9.96 -13.61
C LYS A 139 1.88 -9.99 -14.87
N ASP A 140 0.58 -9.71 -14.75
CA ASP A 140 -0.32 -9.62 -15.88
C ASP A 140 0.06 -8.41 -16.76
N PRO A 141 0.51 -8.63 -18.01
CA PRO A 141 0.92 -7.54 -18.89
C PRO A 141 -0.24 -6.60 -19.27
N SER A 142 -1.49 -7.07 -19.20
CA SER A 142 -2.67 -6.24 -19.50
C SER A 142 -2.92 -5.15 -18.45
N ASN A 143 -2.33 -5.27 -17.25
CA ASN A 143 -2.41 -4.27 -16.20
C ASN A 143 -1.32 -3.19 -16.29
N TYR A 144 -0.34 -3.34 -17.20
CA TYR A 144 0.71 -2.34 -17.47
C TYR A 144 1.48 -1.86 -16.22
N ALA A 145 1.85 -2.78 -15.33
CA ALA A 145 2.68 -2.47 -14.16
C ALA A 145 4.00 -1.80 -14.56
N LYS A 146 4.41 -0.78 -13.80
CA LYS A 146 5.65 -0.02 -14.03
C LYS A 146 6.59 -0.13 -12.84
N LYS A 147 7.89 -0.20 -13.10
CA LYS A 147 8.91 -0.09 -12.06
C LYS A 147 9.02 1.36 -11.58
N PHE A 148 9.27 1.54 -10.29
CA PHE A 148 9.70 2.83 -9.79
C PHE A 148 11.06 3.18 -10.41
N LYS A 149 11.22 4.44 -10.81
CA LYS A 149 12.48 5.02 -11.28
C LYS A 149 12.98 5.93 -10.17
N ILE A 150 13.63 5.33 -9.17
CA ILE A 150 14.28 6.08 -8.08
C ILE A 150 15.76 5.74 -8.20
#